data_AF-A0A523DF99-F1
#
_entry.id   AF-A0A523DF99-F1
#
_cell.length_a   1.000
_cell.length_b   1.000
_cell.length_c   1.000
_cell.angle_alpha   90.00
_cell.angle_beta   90.00
_cell.angle_gamma   90.00
#
_symmetry.space_group_name_H-M   'P 1'
#
loop_
_entity.id
_entity.type
_entity.pdbx_description
1 polymer ?
#
loop_
_entity_poly.entity_id
_entity_poly.type
_entity_poly.pdbx_seq_one_letter_code
_entity_poly.pdbx_strand_id
1 'polypeptide(L)'
;TCGQCHMGPDHAQLEIYNASKHGVLFNAQRASMNLSADPKLLTTADMPIPTCATCHMSGLDGLKVTHDTTERLSYFLFAEVSEQRPGYLSGQTEMQETCLKCHASSNVNRFYAEAEAVVSATNDVVREVEELMADLRSEGLLTPEPFDEAIEFLYFDFWHYFGRTAKHGAFMGGADFVQWHGNYELLLKRTELEEMAAALRRTGGHD
;
A
#
# COMPACT_ATOMS: atom_id res chain seq x y z
N THR A 1 6.49 12.92 -12.84
CA THR A 1 5.08 12.84 -13.26
C THR A 1 4.21 12.24 -12.17
N CYS A 2 4.24 10.93 -11.93
CA CYS A 2 3.35 10.26 -10.96
C CYS A 2 3.54 10.75 -9.52
N GLY A 3 4.80 10.85 -9.10
CA GLY A 3 5.17 11.30 -7.75
C GLY A 3 4.99 12.80 -7.50
N GLN A 4 4.25 13.53 -8.35
CA GLN A 4 3.69 14.82 -7.96
C GLN A 4 2.54 14.63 -6.96
N CYS A 5 1.83 13.50 -7.05
CA CYS A 5 0.65 13.19 -6.23
C CYS A 5 0.78 11.86 -5.48
N HIS A 6 1.42 10.86 -6.10
CA HIS A 6 1.63 9.53 -5.52
C HIS A 6 2.87 9.51 -4.63
N MET A 7 2.78 10.24 -3.52
CA MET A 7 3.86 10.50 -2.56
C MET A 7 3.25 10.79 -1.17
N GLY A 8 4.10 10.96 -0.16
CA GLY A 8 3.67 11.39 1.17
C GLY A 8 3.22 10.23 2.07
N PRO A 9 2.75 10.54 3.28
CA PRO A 9 2.63 9.55 4.38
C PRO A 9 1.52 8.51 4.19
N ASP A 10 0.42 8.85 3.52
CA ASP A 10 -0.75 7.95 3.37
C ASP A 10 -0.68 7.08 2.11
N HIS A 11 0.12 7.49 1.12
CA HIS A 11 0.34 6.73 -0.11
C HIS A 11 1.73 7.03 -0.70
N ALA A 12 2.77 6.62 0.04
CA ALA A 12 4.20 6.82 -0.23
C ALA A 12 4.75 6.05 -1.45
N GLN A 13 3.99 5.98 -2.54
CA GLN A 13 4.25 5.09 -3.67
C GLN A 13 5.54 5.45 -4.41
N LEU A 14 5.86 6.74 -4.57
CA LEU A 14 7.12 7.18 -5.16
C LEU A 14 8.31 6.78 -4.28
N GLU A 15 8.20 6.98 -2.97
CA GLU A 15 9.25 6.70 -2.00
C GLU A 15 9.51 5.20 -1.89
N ILE A 16 8.43 4.40 -1.84
CA ILE A 16 8.48 2.94 -1.89
C ILE A 16 9.17 2.46 -3.17
N TYR A 17 8.75 2.98 -4.35
CA TYR A 17 9.37 2.61 -5.61
C TYR A 17 10.86 2.95 -5.61
N ASN A 18 11.23 4.16 -5.21
CA ASN A 18 12.63 4.62 -5.18
C ASN A 18 13.50 3.80 -4.23
N ALA A 19 12.95 3.31 -3.12
CA ALA A 19 13.65 2.44 -2.18
C ALA A 19 13.69 0.96 -2.63
N SER A 20 12.77 0.55 -3.51
CA SER A 20 12.76 -0.81 -4.07
C SER A 20 13.95 -1.06 -5.00
N LYS A 21 14.29 -2.33 -5.24
CA LYS A 21 15.31 -2.71 -6.22
C LYS A 21 15.00 -2.17 -7.63
N HIS A 22 13.73 -2.12 -8.03
CA HIS A 22 13.33 -1.58 -9.32
C HIS A 22 13.66 -0.08 -9.43
N GLY A 23 13.28 0.72 -8.44
CA GLY A 23 13.58 2.16 -8.46
C GLY A 23 15.07 2.47 -8.33
N VAL A 24 15.81 1.72 -7.49
CA VAL A 24 17.28 1.88 -7.40
C VAL A 24 17.94 1.61 -8.75
N LEU A 25 17.59 0.51 -9.42
CA LEU A 25 18.12 0.19 -10.74
C LEU A 25 17.71 1.22 -11.79
N PHE A 26 16.45 1.66 -11.78
CA PHE A 26 15.96 2.66 -12.71
C PHE A 26 16.73 3.97 -12.55
N ASN A 27 16.93 4.45 -11.32
CA ASN A 27 17.67 5.68 -11.06
C ASN A 27 19.13 5.58 -11.52
N ALA A 28 19.75 4.41 -11.40
CA ALA A 28 21.11 4.17 -11.85
C ALA A 28 21.24 4.02 -13.39
N GLN A 29 20.24 3.47 -14.07
CA GLN A 29 20.35 3.03 -15.47
C GLN A 29 19.45 3.78 -16.46
N ARG A 30 18.55 4.67 -16.00
CA ARG A 30 17.60 5.39 -16.88
C ARG A 30 18.25 6.15 -18.03
N ALA A 31 19.51 6.57 -17.90
CA ALA A 31 20.24 7.28 -18.95
C ALA A 31 20.56 6.39 -20.17
N SER A 32 20.62 5.07 -20.00
CA SER A 32 20.82 4.11 -21.10
C SER A 32 19.51 3.51 -21.62
N MET A 33 18.36 3.86 -21.04
CA MET A 33 17.05 3.35 -21.44
C MET A 33 16.39 4.28 -22.48
N ASN A 34 15.61 3.70 -23.40
CA ASN A 34 14.84 4.49 -24.36
C ASN A 34 13.46 4.88 -23.80
N LEU A 35 13.43 5.90 -22.93
CA LEU A 35 12.19 6.36 -22.29
C LEU A 35 11.19 7.05 -23.24
N SER A 36 11.56 7.24 -24.52
CA SER A 36 10.70 7.82 -25.56
C SER A 36 10.08 6.80 -26.50
N ALA A 37 10.35 5.50 -26.29
CA ALA A 37 9.74 4.44 -27.07
C ALA A 37 8.20 4.45 -26.93
N ASP A 38 7.50 4.10 -28.01
CA ASP A 38 6.02 4.04 -28.01
C ASP A 38 5.57 2.99 -26.98
N PRO A 39 4.72 3.36 -25.99
CA PRO A 39 4.23 2.43 -24.97
C PRO A 39 3.49 1.21 -25.53
N LYS A 40 3.02 1.25 -26.78
CA LYS A 40 2.37 0.13 -27.48
C LYS A 40 3.34 -0.88 -28.08
N LEU A 41 4.60 -0.48 -28.25
CA LEU A 41 5.65 -1.26 -28.93
C LEU A 41 6.84 -1.57 -28.00
N LEU A 42 6.70 -1.33 -26.69
CA LEU A 42 7.76 -1.57 -25.73
C LEU A 42 8.13 -3.03 -25.65
N THR A 43 9.43 -3.30 -25.68
CA THR A 43 9.99 -4.60 -25.32
C THR A 43 10.76 -4.54 -24.01
N THR A 44 11.06 -5.70 -23.45
CA THR A 44 12.00 -5.80 -22.32
C THR A 44 13.41 -5.32 -22.64
N ALA A 45 13.79 -5.19 -23.92
CA ALA A 45 15.05 -4.55 -24.31
C ALA A 45 14.99 -3.02 -24.19
N ASP A 46 13.84 -2.41 -24.48
CA ASP A 46 13.62 -0.96 -24.32
C ASP A 46 13.46 -0.59 -22.84
N MET A 47 12.73 -1.44 -22.09
CA MET A 47 12.39 -1.24 -20.68
C MET A 47 12.78 -2.46 -19.83
N PRO A 48 14.09 -2.70 -19.62
CA PRO A 48 14.58 -3.80 -18.79
C PRO A 48 14.30 -3.62 -17.30
N ILE A 49 13.94 -2.41 -16.89
CA ILE A 49 13.60 -2.05 -15.51
C ILE A 49 12.21 -1.40 -15.53
N PRO A 50 11.25 -1.92 -14.74
CA PRO A 50 9.90 -1.40 -14.76
C PRO A 50 9.82 -0.02 -14.09
N THR A 51 8.94 0.83 -14.61
CA THR A 51 8.53 2.10 -13.99
C THR A 51 7.06 2.02 -13.58
N CYS A 52 6.55 3.07 -12.92
CA CYS A 52 5.12 3.21 -12.62
C CYS A 52 4.25 2.97 -13.88
N ALA A 53 4.62 3.58 -15.01
CA ALA A 53 3.89 3.44 -16.26
C ALA A 53 4.01 2.01 -16.83
N THR A 54 5.19 1.40 -16.76
CA THR A 54 5.40 0.02 -17.23
C THR A 54 4.43 -0.95 -16.55
N CYS A 55 4.31 -0.85 -15.23
CA CYS A 55 3.43 -1.73 -14.44
C CYS A 55 1.94 -1.40 -14.61
N HIS A 56 1.56 -0.13 -14.62
CA HIS A 56 0.15 0.27 -14.51
C HIS A 56 -0.53 0.64 -15.84
N MET A 57 0.23 0.91 -16.92
CA MET A 57 -0.34 1.54 -18.12
C MET A 57 0.22 1.01 -19.44
N SER A 58 1.51 0.68 -19.51
CA SER A 58 2.20 0.39 -20.78
C SER A 58 2.00 -1.05 -21.26
N GLY A 59 2.15 -1.24 -22.56
CA GLY A 59 1.96 -2.52 -23.25
C GLY A 59 3.27 -3.28 -23.46
N LEU A 60 3.96 -3.64 -22.38
CA LEU A 60 5.25 -4.33 -22.44
C LEU A 60 5.13 -5.73 -23.07
N ASP A 61 5.92 -6.02 -24.10
CA ASP A 61 5.98 -7.32 -24.79
C ASP A 61 4.58 -7.87 -25.15
N GLY A 62 3.79 -7.02 -25.83
CA GLY A 62 2.47 -7.36 -26.37
C GLY A 62 1.29 -7.19 -25.42
N LEU A 63 1.51 -6.70 -24.20
CA LEU A 63 0.41 -6.34 -23.31
C LEU A 63 -0.40 -5.15 -23.85
N LYS A 64 -1.66 -5.05 -23.45
CA LYS A 64 -2.53 -3.92 -23.83
C LYS A 64 -2.09 -2.66 -23.07
N VAL A 65 -1.95 -1.55 -23.81
CA VAL A 65 -1.83 -0.21 -23.21
C VAL A 65 -3.18 0.23 -22.67
N THR A 66 -3.19 0.81 -21.47
CA THR A 66 -4.40 1.33 -20.85
C THR A 66 -4.19 2.69 -20.21
N HIS A 67 -5.26 3.49 -20.19
CA HIS A 67 -5.34 4.71 -19.38
C HIS A 67 -6.26 4.52 -18.16
N ASP A 68 -6.89 3.35 -18.03
CA ASP A 68 -7.58 2.95 -16.82
C ASP A 68 -6.58 2.24 -15.92
N THR A 69 -6.09 2.98 -14.92
CA THR A 69 -5.10 2.47 -13.96
C THR A 69 -5.66 1.44 -12.99
N THR A 70 -6.97 1.16 -13.05
CA THR A 70 -7.63 0.15 -12.22
C THR A 70 -7.59 -1.25 -12.82
N GLU A 71 -7.39 -1.39 -14.14
CA GLU A 71 -7.44 -2.70 -14.84
C GLU A 71 -6.48 -3.74 -14.20
N ARG A 72 -5.32 -3.29 -13.69
CA ARG A 72 -4.27 -4.16 -13.13
C ARG A 72 -4.20 -4.16 -11.59
N LEU A 73 -5.25 -3.73 -10.90
CA LEU A 73 -5.28 -3.65 -9.43
C LEU A 73 -6.11 -4.77 -8.82
N SER A 74 -5.58 -5.42 -7.79
CA SER A 74 -6.26 -6.50 -7.07
C SER A 74 -6.93 -6.04 -5.76
N TYR A 75 -6.34 -5.11 -5.01
CA TYR A 75 -6.86 -4.67 -3.70
C TYR A 75 -7.16 -3.17 -3.64
N PHE A 76 -8.06 -2.79 -2.74
CA PHE A 76 -8.20 -1.41 -2.27
C PHE A 76 -7.18 -1.12 -1.15
N LEU A 77 -5.89 -1.00 -1.50
CA LEU A 77 -4.80 -0.81 -0.52
C LEU A 77 -4.91 0.50 0.30
N PHE A 78 -5.68 1.47 -0.18
CA PHE A 78 -5.97 2.72 0.54
C PHE A 78 -7.11 2.58 1.57
N ALA A 79 -7.92 1.52 1.51
CA ALA A 79 -9.00 1.34 2.47
C ALA A 79 -8.41 1.06 3.86
N GLU A 80 -9.16 1.34 4.90
CA GLU A 80 -8.80 1.01 6.29
C GLU A 80 -8.59 -0.50 6.44
N VAL A 81 -9.66 -1.26 6.23
CA VAL A 81 -9.62 -2.70 5.96
C VAL A 81 -9.62 -2.91 4.45
N SER A 82 -8.53 -3.46 3.91
CA SER A 82 -8.37 -3.65 2.47
C SER A 82 -9.10 -4.88 1.97
N GLU A 83 -10.11 -4.65 1.14
CA GLU A 83 -10.85 -5.69 0.43
C GLU A 83 -10.30 -5.92 -0.98
N GLN A 84 -10.62 -7.09 -1.51
CA GLN A 84 -10.40 -7.41 -2.92
C GLN A 84 -11.30 -6.53 -3.81
N ARG A 85 -10.74 -6.02 -4.90
CA ARG A 85 -11.49 -5.24 -5.89
C ARG A 85 -12.47 -6.11 -6.67
N PRO A 86 -13.56 -5.53 -7.20
CA PRO A 86 -14.29 -6.16 -8.30
C PRO A 86 -13.30 -6.49 -9.43
N GLY A 87 -13.25 -7.76 -9.83
CA GLY A 87 -12.28 -8.24 -10.83
C GLY A 87 -10.90 -8.60 -10.26
N TYR A 88 -10.75 -8.80 -8.95
CA TYR A 88 -9.54 -9.24 -8.25
C TYR A 88 -8.63 -10.18 -9.05
N LEU A 89 -9.19 -11.32 -9.49
CA LEU A 89 -8.43 -12.34 -10.23
C LEU A 89 -7.92 -11.83 -11.58
N SER A 90 -8.73 -11.04 -12.30
CA SER A 90 -8.32 -10.45 -13.58
C SER A 90 -7.19 -9.45 -13.37
N GLY A 91 -7.38 -8.48 -12.46
CA GLY A 91 -6.38 -7.44 -12.22
C GLY A 91 -5.07 -8.00 -11.68
N GLN A 92 -5.14 -9.02 -10.82
CA GLN A 92 -3.95 -9.73 -10.37
C GLN A 92 -3.24 -10.46 -11.51
N THR A 93 -3.99 -11.19 -12.34
CA THR A 93 -3.44 -11.91 -13.50
C THR A 93 -2.75 -10.94 -14.47
N GLU A 94 -3.41 -9.84 -14.81
CA GLU A 94 -2.86 -8.82 -15.73
C GLU A 94 -1.57 -8.17 -15.18
N MET A 95 -1.50 -7.91 -13.87
CA MET A 95 -0.26 -7.41 -13.27
C MET A 95 0.83 -8.50 -13.26
N GLN A 96 0.49 -9.74 -12.91
CA GLN A 96 1.45 -10.85 -12.93
C GLN A 96 2.01 -11.11 -14.33
N GLU A 97 1.22 -10.96 -15.39
CA GLU A 97 1.69 -11.03 -16.78
C GLU A 97 2.79 -9.99 -17.08
N THR A 98 2.72 -8.82 -16.45
CA THR A 98 3.79 -7.80 -16.54
C THR A 98 5.04 -8.28 -15.81
N CYS A 99 4.90 -8.87 -14.61
CA CYS A 99 6.04 -9.41 -13.84
C CYS A 99 6.75 -10.55 -14.60
N LEU A 100 5.98 -11.39 -15.28
CA LEU A 100 6.46 -12.57 -16.01
C LEU A 100 7.31 -12.23 -17.24
N LYS A 101 7.35 -10.96 -17.68
CA LYS A 101 8.26 -10.51 -18.73
C LYS A 101 9.73 -10.57 -18.29
N CYS A 102 10.00 -10.47 -16.98
CA CYS A 102 11.34 -10.46 -16.42
C CYS A 102 11.59 -11.55 -15.35
N HIS A 103 10.55 -12.02 -14.67
CA HIS A 103 10.67 -12.95 -13.54
C HIS A 103 10.04 -14.31 -13.82
N ALA A 104 10.67 -15.36 -13.27
CA ALA A 104 10.08 -16.70 -13.26
C ALA A 104 8.79 -16.73 -12.43
N SER A 105 7.82 -17.53 -12.86
CA SER A 105 6.51 -17.66 -12.19
C SER A 105 6.59 -18.05 -10.72
N SER A 106 7.57 -18.87 -10.33
CA SER A 106 7.79 -19.24 -8.93
C SER A 106 8.11 -18.03 -8.04
N ASN A 107 8.87 -17.05 -8.56
CA ASN A 107 9.18 -15.82 -7.85
C ASN A 107 7.96 -14.90 -7.78
N VAL A 108 7.21 -14.77 -8.89
CA VAL A 108 5.98 -13.96 -8.94
C VAL A 108 4.94 -14.48 -7.95
N ASN A 109 4.68 -15.78 -7.95
CA ASN A 109 3.69 -16.40 -7.06
C ASN A 109 4.07 -16.22 -5.58
N ARG A 110 5.36 -16.40 -5.25
CA ARG A 110 5.85 -16.18 -3.89
C ARG A 110 5.71 -14.72 -3.46
N PHE A 111 6.09 -13.77 -4.32
CA PHE A 111 5.97 -12.34 -4.04
C PHE A 111 4.52 -11.95 -3.72
N TYR A 112 3.56 -12.43 -4.51
CA TYR A 112 2.14 -12.16 -4.27
C TYR A 112 1.63 -12.79 -2.98
N ALA A 113 2.01 -14.05 -2.70
CA ALA A 113 1.62 -14.70 -1.45
C ALA A 113 2.16 -13.95 -0.22
N GLU A 114 3.42 -13.49 -0.27
CA GLU A 114 4.02 -12.67 0.78
C GLU A 114 3.29 -11.31 0.93
N ALA A 115 2.95 -10.65 -0.19
CA ALA A 115 2.27 -9.37 -0.16
C ALA A 115 0.84 -9.46 0.39
N GLU A 116 0.10 -10.51 0.03
CA GLU A 116 -1.25 -10.77 0.53
C GLU A 116 -1.24 -11.13 2.02
N ALA A 117 -0.22 -11.86 2.49
CA ALA A 117 -0.04 -12.12 3.92
C ALA A 117 0.12 -10.82 4.72
N VAL A 118 0.86 -9.83 4.19
CA VAL A 118 0.96 -8.50 4.81
C VAL A 118 -0.39 -7.78 4.83
N VAL A 119 -1.19 -7.84 3.76
CA VAL A 119 -2.54 -7.26 3.75
C VAL A 119 -3.43 -7.91 4.81
N SER A 120 -3.42 -9.24 4.89
CA SER A 120 -4.22 -9.97 5.90
C SER A 120 -3.81 -9.56 7.31
N ALA A 121 -2.50 -9.63 7.63
CA ALA A 121 -2.00 -9.27 8.95
C ALA A 121 -2.29 -7.81 9.31
N THR A 122 -2.15 -6.89 8.35
CA THR A 122 -2.47 -5.46 8.57
C THR A 122 -3.97 -5.29 8.84
N ASN A 123 -4.83 -5.94 8.05
CA ASN A 123 -6.28 -5.87 8.26
C ASN A 123 -6.69 -6.42 9.63
N ASP A 124 -6.07 -7.50 10.10
CA ASP A 124 -6.41 -8.09 11.39
C ASP A 124 -6.09 -7.13 12.54
N VAL A 125 -4.89 -6.52 12.54
CA VAL A 125 -4.51 -5.52 13.55
C VAL A 125 -5.39 -4.27 13.45
N VAL A 126 -5.77 -3.84 12.24
CA VAL A 126 -6.66 -2.69 12.06
C VAL A 126 -8.05 -2.95 12.63
N ARG A 127 -8.63 -4.13 12.41
CA ARG A 127 -9.94 -4.50 12.97
C ARG A 127 -9.93 -4.54 14.48
N GLU A 128 -8.87 -5.05 15.10
CA GLU A 128 -8.75 -5.08 16.57
C GLU A 128 -8.81 -3.65 17.17
N VAL A 129 -8.20 -2.68 16.50
CA VAL A 129 -8.23 -1.28 16.93
C VAL A 129 -9.57 -0.60 16.57
N GLU A 130 -10.16 -0.93 15.43
CA GLU A 130 -11.51 -0.49 15.06
C GLU A 130 -12.54 -0.92 16.11
N GLU A 131 -12.48 -2.18 16.55
CA GLU A 131 -13.30 -2.72 17.64
C GLU A 131 -13.06 -1.97 18.96
N LEU A 132 -11.81 -1.68 19.32
CA LEU A 132 -11.49 -0.87 20.50
C LEU A 132 -12.15 0.52 20.44
N MET A 133 -12.07 1.19 19.29
CA MET A 133 -12.69 2.50 19.09
C MET A 133 -14.23 2.43 19.12
N ALA A 134 -14.82 1.35 18.58
CA ALA A 134 -16.26 1.11 18.64
C ALA A 134 -16.74 0.87 20.09
N ASP A 135 -15.98 0.11 20.89
CA ASP A 135 -16.26 -0.13 22.30
C ASP A 135 -16.29 1.18 23.09
N LEU A 136 -15.28 2.04 22.93
CA LEU A 136 -15.24 3.34 23.61
C LEU A 136 -16.45 4.23 23.27
N ARG A 137 -16.89 4.23 22.00
CA ARG A 137 -18.13 4.93 21.60
C ARG A 137 -19.37 4.32 22.25
N SER A 138 -19.46 2.99 22.30
CA SER A 138 -20.59 2.28 22.91
C SER A 138 -20.66 2.48 24.43
N GLU A 139 -19.51 2.65 25.07
CA GLU A 139 -19.35 2.99 26.49
C GLU A 139 -19.68 4.46 26.79
N GLY A 140 -19.89 5.29 25.76
CA GLY A 140 -20.14 6.72 25.88
C GLY A 140 -18.91 7.52 26.33
N LEU A 141 -17.71 6.98 26.11
CA LEU A 141 -16.44 7.61 26.50
C LEU A 141 -15.90 8.58 25.46
N LEU A 142 -16.42 8.54 24.23
CA LEU A 142 -16.09 9.45 23.13
C LEU A 142 -17.31 10.28 22.73
N THR A 143 -17.08 11.49 22.27
CA THR A 143 -18.16 12.33 21.76
C THR A 143 -18.63 11.83 20.38
N PRO A 144 -19.81 12.26 19.90
CA PRO A 144 -20.24 12.00 18.53
C PRO A 144 -19.53 12.86 17.47
N GLU A 145 -18.85 13.94 17.86
CA GLU A 145 -18.18 14.84 16.91
C GLU A 145 -16.88 14.18 16.46
N PRO A 146 -16.64 13.99 15.15
CA PRO A 146 -15.41 13.34 14.70
C PRO A 146 -14.21 14.28 14.78
N PHE A 147 -13.05 13.73 15.15
CA PHE A 147 -11.78 14.45 15.24
C PHE A 147 -11.78 15.62 16.24
N ASP A 148 -12.48 15.46 17.36
CA ASP A 148 -12.40 16.40 18.48
C ASP A 148 -11.52 15.86 19.63
N GLU A 149 -11.33 14.54 19.69
CA GLU A 149 -10.54 13.86 20.71
C GLU A 149 -9.22 13.30 20.17
N ALA A 150 -8.14 13.41 20.97
CA ALA A 150 -6.79 13.02 20.56
C ALA A 150 -6.67 11.55 20.10
N ILE A 151 -7.46 10.66 20.70
CA ILE A 151 -7.45 9.23 20.35
C ILE A 151 -7.96 8.98 18.92
N GLU A 152 -8.83 9.84 18.40
CA GLU A 152 -9.38 9.70 17.05
C GLU A 152 -8.37 10.12 15.98
N PHE A 153 -7.57 11.16 16.24
CA PHE A 153 -6.43 11.52 15.39
C PHE A 153 -5.40 10.39 15.35
N LEU A 154 -5.10 9.82 16.53
CA LEU A 154 -4.15 8.71 16.64
C LEU A 154 -4.63 7.47 15.88
N TYR A 155 -5.93 7.15 15.99
CA TYR A 155 -6.56 6.06 15.27
C TYR A 155 -6.53 6.28 13.76
N PHE A 156 -6.79 7.51 13.31
CA PHE A 156 -6.72 7.87 11.90
C PHE A 156 -5.28 7.69 11.38
N ASP A 157 -4.28 8.23 12.05
CA ASP A 157 -2.87 8.06 11.63
C ASP A 157 -2.47 6.58 11.58
N PHE A 158 -2.91 5.80 12.57
CA PHE A 158 -2.65 4.36 12.69
C PHE A 158 -3.00 3.60 11.40
N TRP A 159 -4.24 3.65 10.91
CA TRP A 159 -4.59 2.93 9.69
C TRP A 159 -4.25 3.72 8.42
N HIS A 160 -4.43 5.05 8.45
CA HIS A 160 -4.38 5.90 7.25
C HIS A 160 -2.95 6.13 6.77
N TYR A 161 -1.98 6.30 7.67
CA TYR A 161 -0.59 6.45 7.28
C TYR A 161 0.11 5.11 7.30
N PHE A 162 0.13 4.44 8.46
CA PHE A 162 0.98 3.26 8.64
C PHE A 162 0.35 2.00 8.05
N GLY A 163 -0.96 1.81 8.21
CA GLY A 163 -1.70 0.70 7.58
C GLY A 163 -1.62 0.74 6.06
N ARG A 164 -1.88 1.90 5.45
CA ARG A 164 -1.70 2.08 4.00
C ARG A 164 -0.26 1.88 3.57
N THR A 165 0.71 2.41 4.31
CA THR A 165 2.13 2.29 3.96
C THR A 165 2.60 0.83 3.96
N ALA A 166 2.24 0.04 4.97
CA ALA A 166 2.57 -1.38 5.02
C ALA A 166 2.01 -2.13 3.79
N LYS A 167 0.75 -1.90 3.47
CA LYS A 167 0.04 -2.55 2.35
C LYS A 167 0.60 -2.15 0.98
N HIS A 168 0.90 -0.86 0.78
CA HIS A 168 1.53 -0.38 -0.44
C HIS A 168 2.97 -0.89 -0.58
N GLY A 169 3.74 -0.88 0.51
CA GLY A 169 5.12 -1.39 0.56
C GLY A 169 5.22 -2.84 0.09
N ALA A 170 4.25 -3.66 0.50
CA ALA A 170 4.18 -5.09 0.18
C ALA A 170 4.08 -5.35 -1.32
N PHE A 171 3.20 -4.62 -2.04
CA PHE A 171 2.98 -4.83 -3.48
C PHE A 171 4.01 -4.16 -4.39
N MET A 172 4.84 -3.25 -3.87
CA MET A 172 5.83 -2.51 -4.66
C MET A 172 7.29 -2.82 -4.27
N GLY A 173 7.51 -3.81 -3.40
CA GLY A 173 8.85 -4.28 -3.04
C GLY A 173 9.62 -3.33 -2.11
N GLY A 174 8.92 -2.55 -1.30
CA GLY A 174 9.51 -1.66 -0.29
C GLY A 174 9.56 -2.31 1.08
N ALA A 175 10.55 -3.16 1.34
CA ALA A 175 10.66 -3.90 2.60
C ALA A 175 10.76 -2.97 3.84
N ASP A 176 11.48 -1.86 3.71
CA ASP A 176 11.59 -0.84 4.75
C ASP A 176 10.24 -0.16 5.05
N PHE A 177 9.42 0.06 4.01
CA PHE A 177 8.08 0.61 4.15
C PHE A 177 7.09 -0.38 4.75
N VAL A 178 7.25 -1.68 4.48
CA VAL A 178 6.49 -2.72 5.17
C VAL A 178 6.82 -2.74 6.66
N GLN A 179 8.11 -2.68 7.01
CA GLN A 179 8.54 -2.88 8.39
C GLN A 179 8.58 -1.59 9.21
N TRP A 180 9.49 -0.67 8.87
CA TRP A 180 9.84 0.46 9.73
C TRP A 180 8.91 1.66 9.57
N HIS A 181 8.34 1.87 8.38
CA HIS A 181 7.30 2.88 8.17
C HIS A 181 5.86 2.32 8.26
N GLY A 182 5.73 1.00 8.47
CA GLY A 182 4.45 0.29 8.47
C GLY A 182 4.25 -0.45 9.79
N ASN A 183 4.59 -1.73 9.82
CA ASN A 183 4.31 -2.65 10.93
C ASN A 183 4.84 -2.18 12.29
N TYR A 184 6.03 -1.58 12.34
CA TYR A 184 6.58 -1.04 13.59
C TYR A 184 5.70 0.11 14.13
N GLU A 185 5.33 1.04 13.26
CA GLU A 185 4.47 2.17 13.63
C GLU A 185 3.07 1.69 14.00
N LEU A 186 2.50 0.72 13.28
CA LEU A 186 1.24 0.08 13.66
C LEU A 186 1.29 -0.48 15.08
N LEU A 187 2.35 -1.22 15.43
CA LEU A 187 2.51 -1.78 16.78
C LEU A 187 2.66 -0.69 17.85
N LEU A 188 3.46 0.35 17.57
CA LEU A 188 3.66 1.48 18.47
C LEU A 188 2.34 2.21 18.74
N LYS A 189 1.64 2.60 17.66
CA LYS A 189 0.39 3.36 17.72
C LYS A 189 -0.75 2.56 18.34
N ARG A 190 -0.80 1.25 18.10
CA ARG A 190 -1.72 0.36 18.81
C ARG A 190 -1.50 0.41 20.32
N THR A 191 -0.25 0.36 20.78
CA THR A 191 0.07 0.43 22.21
C THR A 191 -0.37 1.77 22.80
N GLU A 192 -0.11 2.87 22.10
CA GLU A 192 -0.58 4.20 22.50
C GLU A 192 -2.12 4.28 22.57
N LEU A 193 -2.83 3.70 21.60
CA LEU A 193 -4.30 3.63 21.57
C LEU A 193 -4.86 2.82 22.75
N GLU A 194 -4.27 1.66 23.05
CA GLU A 194 -4.65 0.82 24.18
C GLU A 194 -4.44 1.55 25.53
N GLU A 195 -3.34 2.29 25.68
CA GLU A 195 -3.08 3.10 26.87
C GLU A 195 -4.08 4.25 27.03
N MET A 196 -4.40 4.97 25.95
CA MET A 196 -5.38 6.05 25.94
C MET A 196 -6.79 5.53 26.25
N ALA A 197 -7.19 4.41 25.64
CA ALA A 197 -8.47 3.75 25.92
C ALA A 197 -8.57 3.35 27.39
N ALA A 198 -7.50 2.79 27.97
CA ALA A 198 -7.46 2.45 29.39
C ALA A 198 -7.53 3.69 30.30
N ALA A 199 -6.97 4.83 29.86
CA ALA A 199 -7.06 6.09 30.59
C ALA A 199 -8.50 6.65 30.59
N LEU A 200 -9.15 6.69 29.43
CA LEU A 200 -10.55 7.12 29.29
C LEU A 200 -11.50 6.30 30.19
N ARG A 201 -11.31 4.98 30.22
CA ARG A 201 -12.06 4.07 31.09
C ARG A 201 -11.82 4.32 32.59
N ARG A 202 -10.66 4.84 32.99
CA ARG A 202 -10.35 5.19 34.40
C ARG A 202 -10.92 6.53 34.82
N THR A 203 -10.91 7.52 33.94
CA THR A 203 -11.36 8.89 34.25
C THR A 203 -12.87 9.08 34.05
N GLY A 204 -13.54 8.15 33.37
CA GLY A 204 -14.99 8.19 33.16
C GLY A 204 -15.42 8.99 31.92
N GLY A 205 -14.49 9.26 31.01
CA GLY A 205 -14.71 10.06 29.80
C GLY A 205 -14.75 11.57 30.07
N HIS A 206 -14.25 12.33 29.10
CA HIS A 206 -14.34 13.79 28.94
C HIS A 206 -13.80 14.64 30.10
N ASP A 207 -12.49 14.89 30.09
CA ASP A 207 -11.87 16.12 30.63
C ASP A 207 -11.62 17.10 29.47
#